data_AF-A0A8J2ESK0-F1
#
_entry.id   AF-A0A8J2ESK0-F1
#
_cell.length_a   1.000
_cell.length_b   1.000
_cell.length_c   1.000
_cell.angle_alpha   90.00
_cell.angle_beta   90.00
_cell.angle_gamma   90.00
#
_symmetry.space_group_name_H-M   'P 1'
#
loop_
_entity.id
_entity.type
_entity.pdbx_description
1 polymer ?
#
loop_
_entity_poly.entity_id
_entity_poly.type
_entity_poly.pdbx_seq_one_letter_code
_entity_poly.pdbx_strand_id
1 'polypeptide(L)'
;MKSLVAAGALVVATSGLRMRSRQDFGFGDGDSFPGVCKVNTIPDAQKAYLNQMHTAFQHEGVRNQLSTVFKEPLECWYGYMRSSGCGDIAPLNTGTKARRAFQEQCKDPAVAFNKMFTSMPKKLQMYLIKNFLNQKDAEGEPVPGSYNEVMALLYKMGGKEVLCQTVELIDDGCQDVGGFKEY
;
A
#
# COMPACT_ATOMS: atom_id res chain seq x y z
N MET A 1 63.23 -33.25 -28.47
CA MET A 1 62.34 -33.11 -27.29
C MET A 1 61.63 -31.78 -27.41
N LYS A 2 60.30 -31.78 -27.65
CA LYS A 2 59.47 -30.58 -27.81
C LYS A 2 58.76 -30.31 -26.49
N SER A 3 59.04 -29.18 -25.85
CA SER A 3 58.26 -28.70 -24.69
C SER A 3 56.98 -28.03 -25.16
N LEU A 4 55.83 -28.55 -24.74
CA LEU A 4 54.55 -27.86 -24.85
C LEU A 4 54.45 -26.82 -23.72
N VAL A 5 54.23 -25.56 -24.10
CA VAL A 5 53.79 -24.50 -23.19
C VAL A 5 52.27 -24.53 -23.17
N ALA A 6 51.69 -24.97 -22.05
CA ALA A 6 50.25 -24.86 -21.80
C ALA A 6 49.97 -23.49 -21.15
N ALA A 7 49.51 -22.52 -21.96
CA ALA A 7 48.96 -21.28 -21.44
C ALA A 7 47.53 -21.54 -20.94
N GLY A 8 47.38 -21.71 -19.63
CA GLY A 8 46.08 -21.78 -18.97
C GLY A 8 45.39 -20.42 -19.03
N ALA A 9 44.31 -20.33 -19.82
CA ALA A 9 43.41 -19.18 -19.79
C ALA A 9 42.65 -19.18 -18.46
N LEU A 10 42.95 -18.21 -17.60
CA LEU A 10 42.19 -17.97 -16.38
C LEU A 10 40.86 -17.31 -16.77
N VAL A 11 39.80 -18.12 -16.91
CA VAL A 11 38.44 -17.60 -17.05
C VAL A 11 38.01 -17.09 -15.68
N VAL A 12 38.15 -15.78 -15.47
CA VAL A 12 37.50 -15.10 -14.34
C VAL A 12 36.01 -15.08 -14.64
N ALA A 13 35.28 -16.06 -14.10
CA ALA A 13 33.84 -16.00 -14.03
C ALA A 13 33.48 -14.79 -13.16
N THR A 14 33.21 -13.64 -13.78
CA THR A 14 32.49 -12.55 -13.13
C THR A 14 31.07 -13.04 -12.93
N SER A 15 30.87 -13.82 -11.87
CA SER A 15 29.56 -14.07 -11.29
C SER A 15 29.00 -12.71 -10.94
N GLY A 16 28.20 -12.17 -11.86
CA GLY A 16 27.42 -10.96 -11.66
C GLY A 16 26.42 -11.22 -10.55
N LEU A 17 26.90 -11.12 -9.30
CA LEU A 17 26.09 -10.86 -8.13
C LEU A 17 25.38 -9.54 -8.40
N ARG A 18 24.22 -9.62 -9.06
CA ARG A 18 23.21 -8.57 -8.97
C ARG A 18 22.93 -8.46 -7.48
N MET A 19 23.50 -7.45 -6.84
CA MET A 19 22.98 -6.94 -5.58
C MET A 19 21.57 -6.41 -5.86
N ARG A 20 20.60 -7.32 -5.90
CA ARG A 20 19.24 -6.99 -5.50
C ARG A 20 19.26 -6.99 -3.98
N SER A 21 19.87 -5.97 -3.38
CA SER A 21 19.38 -5.53 -2.09
C SER A 21 17.92 -5.18 -2.36
N ARG A 22 16.98 -5.99 -1.86
CA ARG A 22 15.61 -5.51 -1.68
C ARG A 22 15.76 -4.29 -0.76
N GLN A 23 15.14 -3.18 -1.14
CA GLN A 23 15.20 -1.98 -0.32
C GLN A 23 14.41 -2.26 0.95
N ASP A 24 15.08 -2.48 2.08
CA ASP A 24 14.43 -2.64 3.38
C ASP A 24 13.97 -1.27 3.89
N PHE A 25 12.82 -0.84 3.38
CA PHE A 25 12.07 0.29 3.93
C PHE A 25 11.27 -0.18 5.15
N GLY A 26 11.89 -0.80 6.16
CA GLY A 26 11.23 -1.17 7.41
C GLY A 26 10.03 -2.11 7.29
N PHE A 27 9.95 -2.86 6.18
CA PHE A 27 8.99 -3.93 5.94
C PHE A 27 9.68 -5.31 5.86
N GLY A 28 11.01 -5.35 6.02
CA GLY A 28 11.81 -6.55 6.21
C GLY A 28 12.25 -7.23 4.91
N ASP A 29 13.36 -7.96 4.98
CA ASP A 29 13.79 -8.90 3.96
C ASP A 29 12.96 -10.20 4.08
N GLY A 30 11.79 -10.26 3.45
CA GLY A 30 10.98 -11.48 3.48
C GLY A 30 9.74 -11.46 2.59
N ASP A 31 9.12 -12.63 2.41
CA ASP A 31 7.84 -12.78 1.72
C ASP A 31 6.64 -12.60 2.68
N SER A 32 6.88 -12.08 3.89
CA SER A 32 5.88 -11.93 4.96
C SER A 32 5.85 -10.52 5.56
N PHE A 33 4.65 -9.97 5.74
CA PHE A 33 4.43 -8.68 6.37
C PHE A 33 4.77 -8.66 7.87
N PRO A 34 5.13 -7.49 8.43
CA PRO A 34 5.33 -7.34 9.86
C PRO A 34 4.02 -7.53 10.64
N GLY A 35 4.13 -7.94 11.92
CA GLY A 35 2.96 -8.29 12.75
C GLY A 35 1.92 -7.16 12.95
N VAL A 36 2.30 -5.90 12.71
CA VAL A 36 1.39 -4.74 12.70
C VAL A 36 0.29 -4.87 11.63
N CYS A 37 0.56 -5.60 10.55
CA CYS A 37 -0.38 -5.81 9.44
C CYS A 37 -1.49 -6.82 9.76
N LYS A 38 -1.39 -7.56 10.88
CA LYS A 38 -2.31 -8.64 11.33
C LYS A 38 -2.47 -9.83 10.38
N VAL A 39 -1.92 -9.75 9.18
CA VAL A 39 -1.81 -10.84 8.21
C VAL A 39 -0.37 -10.92 7.72
N ASN A 40 0.08 -12.13 7.36
CA ASN A 40 1.44 -12.34 6.86
C ASN A 40 1.57 -12.06 5.35
N THR A 41 0.49 -12.15 4.59
CA THR A 41 0.45 -11.84 3.15
C THR A 41 -1.00 -11.64 2.71
N ILE A 42 -1.21 -11.15 1.49
CA ILE A 42 -2.51 -11.14 0.83
C ILE A 42 -2.50 -12.02 -0.45
N PRO A 43 -3.63 -12.64 -0.82
CA PRO A 43 -3.76 -13.40 -2.07
C PRO A 43 -3.43 -12.57 -3.32
N ASP A 44 -2.93 -13.22 -4.37
CA ASP A 44 -2.53 -12.54 -5.61
C ASP A 44 -3.69 -11.82 -6.32
N ALA A 45 -4.92 -12.35 -6.22
CA ALA A 45 -6.10 -11.65 -6.73
C ALA A 45 -6.29 -10.27 -6.07
N GLN A 46 -5.93 -10.13 -4.80
CA GLN A 46 -6.03 -8.88 -4.05
C GLN A 46 -4.87 -7.93 -4.38
N LYS A 47 -3.66 -8.47 -4.60
CA LYS A 47 -2.56 -7.69 -5.15
C LYS A 47 -2.92 -7.13 -6.53
N ALA A 48 -3.61 -7.91 -7.36
CA ALA A 48 -4.09 -7.47 -8.66
C ALA A 48 -5.16 -6.38 -8.54
N TYR A 49 -6.14 -6.54 -7.63
CA TYR A 49 -7.12 -5.50 -7.32
C TYR A 49 -6.46 -4.18 -6.91
N LEU A 50 -5.53 -4.23 -5.95
CA LEU A 50 -4.79 -3.07 -5.49
C LEU A 50 -4.02 -2.40 -6.62
N ASN A 51 -3.31 -3.19 -7.43
CA ASN A 51 -2.54 -2.66 -8.56
C ASN A 51 -3.43 -1.96 -9.61
N GLN A 52 -4.59 -2.53 -9.92
CA GLN A 52 -5.57 -1.92 -10.84
C GLN A 52 -6.08 -0.59 -10.28
N MET A 53 -6.48 -0.57 -9.01
CA MET A 53 -6.94 0.65 -8.33
C MET A 53 -5.86 1.72 -8.27
N HIS A 54 -4.61 1.35 -7.96
CA HIS A 54 -3.49 2.29 -7.93
C HIS A 54 -3.21 2.89 -9.30
N THR A 55 -3.33 2.09 -10.36
CA THR A 55 -3.16 2.56 -11.74
C THR A 55 -4.30 3.52 -12.11
N ALA A 56 -5.54 3.23 -11.71
CA ALA A 56 -6.70 4.07 -11.97
C ALA A 56 -6.66 5.44 -11.26
N PHE A 57 -6.01 5.52 -10.09
CA PHE A 57 -5.86 6.75 -9.30
C PHE A 57 -4.46 7.36 -9.36
N GLN A 58 -3.64 6.97 -10.33
CA GLN A 58 -2.27 7.45 -10.42
C GLN A 58 -2.23 8.95 -10.73
N HIS A 59 -1.69 9.75 -9.80
CA HIS A 59 -1.42 11.17 -10.02
C HIS A 59 -0.02 11.37 -10.62
N GLU A 60 0.22 12.50 -11.28
CA GLU A 60 1.55 12.89 -11.76
C GLU A 60 2.53 13.22 -10.62
N GLY A 61 3.83 13.26 -10.93
CA GLY A 61 4.90 13.61 -9.99
C GLY A 61 5.19 12.50 -8.97
N VAL A 62 5.66 12.87 -7.76
CA VAL A 62 6.10 11.92 -6.73
C VAL A 62 5.01 10.92 -6.32
N ARG A 63 3.73 11.31 -6.45
CA ARG A 63 2.59 10.44 -6.18
C ARG A 63 2.48 9.29 -7.17
N ASN A 64 3.04 9.41 -8.37
CA ASN A 64 3.05 8.34 -9.36
C ASN A 64 3.90 7.13 -8.94
N GLN A 65 4.83 7.32 -7.99
CA GLN A 65 5.70 6.28 -7.46
C GLN A 65 5.14 5.65 -6.18
N LEU A 66 4.05 6.18 -5.61
CA LEU A 66 3.55 5.71 -4.31
C LEU A 66 3.26 4.21 -4.32
N SER A 67 2.58 3.70 -5.33
CA SER A 67 2.26 2.26 -5.45
C SER A 67 3.47 1.38 -5.74
N THR A 68 4.55 1.95 -6.27
CA THR A 68 5.81 1.24 -6.50
C THR A 68 6.65 1.19 -5.23
N VAL A 69 6.80 2.32 -4.55
CA VAL A 69 7.66 2.48 -3.36
C VAL A 69 6.98 1.92 -2.10
N PHE A 70 5.68 2.15 -1.95
CA PHE A 70 4.89 1.73 -0.79
C PHE A 70 3.99 0.55 -1.08
N LYS A 71 4.34 -0.29 -2.07
CA LYS A 71 3.55 -1.47 -2.43
C LYS A 71 3.22 -2.33 -1.21
N GLU A 72 4.24 -2.79 -0.49
CA GLU A 72 4.08 -3.65 0.69
C GLU A 72 3.32 -2.95 1.84
N PRO A 73 3.60 -1.68 2.19
CA PRO A 73 2.77 -0.90 3.10
C PRO A 73 1.28 -0.80 2.71
N LEU A 74 0.98 -0.59 1.42
CA LEU A 74 -0.40 -0.52 0.91
C LEU A 74 -1.10 -1.88 0.99
N GLU A 75 -0.38 -2.97 0.68
CA GLU A 75 -0.87 -4.34 0.84
C GLU A 75 -1.07 -4.71 2.32
N CYS A 76 -0.18 -4.27 3.20
CA CYS A 76 -0.29 -4.42 4.65
C CYS A 76 -1.52 -3.71 5.20
N TRP A 77 -1.75 -2.46 4.80
CA TRP A 77 -2.96 -1.73 5.18
C TRP A 77 -4.22 -2.44 4.69
N TYR A 78 -4.20 -2.91 3.45
CA TYR A 78 -5.29 -3.68 2.87
C TYR A 78 -5.57 -4.96 3.67
N GLY A 79 -4.52 -5.72 4.00
CA GLY A 79 -4.60 -6.92 4.84
C GLY A 79 -5.19 -6.62 6.22
N TYR A 80 -4.74 -5.55 6.86
CA TYR A 80 -5.30 -5.07 8.14
C TYR A 80 -6.80 -4.77 8.03
N MET A 81 -7.21 -4.00 7.02
CA MET A 81 -8.62 -3.65 6.78
C MET A 81 -9.49 -4.89 6.65
N ARG A 82 -9.08 -5.86 5.82
CA ARG A 82 -9.85 -7.10 5.64
C ARG A 82 -9.90 -7.93 6.92
N SER A 83 -8.79 -8.05 7.64
CA SER A 83 -8.74 -8.81 8.91
C SER A 83 -9.63 -8.21 10.00
N SER A 84 -9.89 -6.90 9.94
CA SER A 84 -10.73 -6.17 10.90
C SER A 84 -12.15 -5.91 10.38
N GLY A 85 -12.54 -6.50 9.24
CA GLY A 85 -13.86 -6.27 8.63
C GLY A 85 -14.13 -4.81 8.29
N CYS A 86 -13.07 -4.03 8.01
CA CYS A 86 -13.12 -2.59 7.76
C CYS A 86 -13.82 -1.79 8.88
N GLY A 87 -13.84 -2.31 10.10
CA GLY A 87 -14.51 -1.67 11.24
C GLY A 87 -16.03 -1.60 11.14
N ASP A 88 -16.64 -2.54 10.41
CA ASP A 88 -18.08 -2.64 10.19
C ASP A 88 -18.67 -1.34 9.60
N ILE A 89 -17.88 -0.64 8.78
CA ILE A 89 -18.33 0.58 8.09
C ILE A 89 -19.18 0.15 6.90
N ALA A 90 -20.40 0.68 6.82
CA ALA A 90 -21.29 0.45 5.68
C ALA A 90 -20.73 1.13 4.42
N PRO A 91 -21.03 0.61 3.22
CA PRO A 91 -20.70 1.28 1.96
C PRO A 91 -21.16 2.74 1.94
N LEU A 92 -20.26 3.61 1.51
CA LEU A 92 -20.39 5.06 1.45
C LEU A 92 -20.89 5.55 0.09
N ASN A 93 -20.42 4.94 -1.00
CA ASN A 93 -20.78 5.33 -2.36
C ASN A 93 -21.59 4.23 -3.05
N THR A 94 -22.86 4.10 -2.67
CA THR A 94 -23.76 3.11 -3.27
C THR A 94 -24.22 3.55 -4.67
N GLY A 95 -24.04 2.66 -5.65
CA GLY A 95 -24.42 2.88 -7.04
C GLY A 95 -23.38 3.63 -7.89
N THR A 96 -23.46 3.42 -9.21
CA THR A 96 -22.47 3.88 -10.19
C THR A 96 -22.20 5.39 -10.16
N LYS A 97 -23.25 6.22 -9.98
CA LYS A 97 -23.09 7.68 -10.03
C LYS A 97 -22.30 8.22 -8.84
N ALA A 98 -22.63 7.77 -7.62
CA ALA A 98 -21.92 8.19 -6.42
C ALA A 98 -20.47 7.70 -6.45
N ARG A 99 -20.27 6.45 -6.88
CA ARG A 99 -18.93 5.86 -6.95
C ARG A 99 -18.04 6.53 -7.99
N ARG A 100 -18.56 6.82 -9.19
CA ARG A 100 -17.87 7.65 -10.20
C ARG A 100 -17.46 9.00 -9.63
N ALA A 101 -18.37 9.70 -8.96
CA ALA A 101 -18.08 11.02 -8.38
C ALA A 101 -16.99 10.98 -7.29
N PHE A 102 -16.89 9.88 -6.55
CA PHE A 102 -15.80 9.65 -5.61
C PHE A 102 -14.47 9.37 -6.33
N GLN A 103 -14.47 8.49 -7.33
CA GLN A 103 -13.29 8.16 -8.13
C GLN A 103 -12.72 9.40 -8.85
N GLU A 104 -13.56 10.29 -9.35
CA GLU A 104 -13.10 11.55 -9.95
C GLU A 104 -12.41 12.47 -8.94
N GLN A 105 -12.90 12.54 -7.69
CA GLN A 105 -12.17 13.24 -6.62
C GLN A 105 -10.83 12.57 -6.31
N CYS A 106 -10.78 11.24 -6.35
CA CYS A 106 -9.55 10.48 -6.17
C CYS A 106 -8.52 10.78 -7.25
N LYS A 107 -8.93 11.03 -8.51
CA LYS A 107 -8.04 11.38 -9.63
C LYS A 107 -7.64 12.86 -9.68
N ASP A 108 -8.44 13.75 -9.09
CA ASP A 108 -8.22 15.20 -9.18
C ASP A 108 -7.03 15.67 -8.29
N PRO A 109 -5.90 16.13 -8.86
CA PRO A 109 -4.75 16.60 -8.09
C PRO A 109 -5.03 17.86 -7.26
N ALA A 110 -6.07 18.64 -7.60
CA ALA A 110 -6.48 19.83 -6.86
C ALA A 110 -7.28 19.49 -5.59
N VAL A 111 -7.80 18.26 -5.48
CA VAL A 111 -8.51 17.80 -4.28
C VAL A 111 -7.51 17.28 -3.25
N ALA A 112 -7.28 18.08 -2.20
CA ALA A 112 -6.39 17.73 -1.10
C ALA A 112 -6.99 16.68 -0.16
N PHE A 113 -6.12 15.88 0.47
CA PHE A 113 -6.50 14.89 1.49
C PHE A 113 -7.43 15.45 2.56
N ASN A 114 -7.08 16.60 3.17
CA ASN A 114 -7.89 17.19 4.25
C ASN A 114 -9.33 17.48 3.83
N LYS A 115 -9.54 17.95 2.59
CA LYS A 115 -10.89 18.22 2.06
C LYS A 115 -11.70 16.93 1.93
N MET A 116 -11.09 15.86 1.40
CA MET A 116 -11.76 14.56 1.30
C MET A 116 -12.00 13.94 2.67
N PHE A 117 -10.99 13.93 3.52
CA PHE A 117 -11.05 13.32 4.85
C PHE A 117 -12.14 13.96 5.72
N THR A 118 -12.24 15.29 5.71
CA THR A 118 -13.25 16.02 6.49
C THR A 118 -14.68 15.87 5.97
N SER A 119 -14.87 15.56 4.67
CA SER A 119 -16.19 15.27 4.11
C SER A 119 -16.66 13.83 4.35
N MET A 120 -15.78 12.92 4.77
CA MET A 120 -16.14 11.53 5.10
C MET A 120 -17.01 11.46 6.37
N PRO A 121 -17.82 10.40 6.53
CA PRO A 121 -18.54 10.18 7.78
C PRO A 121 -17.61 10.07 8.98
N LYS A 122 -18.06 10.58 10.13
CA LYS A 122 -17.27 10.60 11.37
C LYS A 122 -16.79 9.20 11.78
N LYS A 123 -17.58 8.16 11.54
CA LYS A 123 -17.20 6.76 11.82
C LYS A 123 -15.93 6.36 11.06
N LEU A 124 -15.86 6.66 9.76
CA LEU A 124 -14.67 6.38 8.95
C LEU A 124 -13.48 7.24 9.37
N GLN A 125 -13.69 8.53 9.63
CA GLN A 125 -12.61 9.40 10.10
C GLN A 125 -11.97 8.85 11.38
N MET A 126 -12.80 8.51 12.37
CA MET A 126 -12.31 7.97 13.65
C MET A 126 -11.68 6.60 13.49
N TYR A 127 -12.20 5.76 12.58
CA TYR A 127 -11.59 4.48 12.28
C TYR A 127 -10.18 4.64 11.71
N LEU A 128 -9.98 5.52 10.74
CA LEU A 128 -8.65 5.80 10.18
C LEU A 128 -7.71 6.40 11.22
N ILE A 129 -8.18 7.39 11.99
CA ILE A 129 -7.40 8.01 13.06
C ILE A 129 -6.96 6.98 14.10
N LYS A 130 -7.80 6.00 14.45
CA LYS A 130 -7.51 5.03 15.50
C LYS A 130 -6.67 3.84 15.02
N ASN A 131 -6.87 3.41 13.78
CA ASN A 131 -6.42 2.10 13.33
C ASN A 131 -5.35 2.15 12.24
N PHE A 132 -5.15 3.29 11.57
CA PHE A 132 -4.05 3.38 10.62
C PHE A 132 -2.72 3.17 11.35
N LEU A 133 -1.78 2.44 10.73
CA LEU A 133 -0.60 1.89 11.40
C LEU A 133 0.53 2.92 11.65
N ASN A 134 0.18 4.13 12.07
CA ASN A 134 1.07 5.25 12.35
C ASN A 134 0.84 5.86 13.76
N GLN A 135 0.19 5.12 14.66
CA GLN A 135 -0.30 5.65 15.93
C GLN A 135 0.83 5.99 16.91
N LYS A 136 0.73 7.18 17.50
CA LYS A 136 1.59 7.63 18.59
C LYS A 136 0.73 7.95 19.81
N ASP A 137 1.30 7.81 21.01
CA ASP A 137 0.63 8.21 22.26
C ASP A 137 0.63 9.73 22.47
N ALA A 138 0.17 10.19 23.63
CA ALA A 138 0.05 11.62 23.94
C ALA A 138 1.42 12.31 24.08
N GLU A 139 2.44 11.54 24.44
CA GLU A 139 3.83 11.95 24.56
C GLU A 139 4.57 11.94 23.20
N GLY A 140 3.95 11.37 22.17
CA GLY A 140 4.48 11.28 20.81
C GLY A 140 5.28 10.01 20.54
N GLU A 141 5.26 9.06 21.46
CA GLU A 141 5.96 7.78 21.37
C GLU A 141 5.15 6.78 20.53
N PRO A 142 5.81 5.93 19.72
CA PRO A 142 5.17 4.85 18.96
C PRO A 142 4.31 3.92 19.82
N VAL A 143 3.04 3.72 19.44
CA VAL A 143 2.17 2.73 20.10
C VAL A 143 2.55 1.32 19.64
N PRO A 144 2.99 0.41 20.53
CA PRO A 144 3.37 -0.95 20.16
C PRO A 144 2.23 -1.69 19.44
N GLY A 145 2.54 -2.32 18.30
CA GLY A 145 1.57 -3.08 17.51
C GLY A 145 0.63 -2.23 16.62
N SER A 146 0.73 -0.90 16.69
CA SER A 146 -0.08 0.05 15.90
C SER A 146 0.76 1.13 15.21
N TYR A 147 2.09 1.10 15.37
CA TYR A 147 3.03 2.01 14.73
C TYR A 147 4.00 1.26 13.82
N ASN A 148 4.20 1.78 12.61
CA ASN A 148 5.31 1.46 11.73
C ASN A 148 5.77 2.76 11.03
N GLU A 149 7.09 2.98 11.00
CA GLU A 149 7.68 4.22 10.46
C GLU A 149 7.32 4.45 8.99
N VAL A 150 7.24 3.37 8.22
CA VAL A 150 7.02 3.43 6.77
C VAL A 150 5.54 3.60 6.46
N MET A 151 4.67 3.06 7.31
CA MET A 151 3.25 3.41 7.32
C MET A 151 3.04 4.89 7.67
N ALA A 152 3.78 5.43 8.65
CA ALA A 152 3.71 6.86 8.97
C ALA A 152 4.15 7.75 7.79
N LEU A 153 5.20 7.35 7.08
CA LEU A 153 5.65 8.03 5.86
C LEU A 153 4.62 7.92 4.72
N LEU A 154 4.05 6.73 4.51
CA LEU A 154 2.97 6.50 3.54
C LEU A 154 1.78 7.43 3.83
N TYR A 155 1.33 7.51 5.08
CA TYR A 155 0.23 8.40 5.45
C TYR A 155 0.52 9.87 5.13
N LYS A 156 1.75 10.31 5.41
CA LYS A 156 2.18 11.69 5.18
C LYS A 156 2.25 12.04 3.69
N MET A 157 2.74 11.14 2.85
CA MET A 157 2.97 11.41 1.42
C MET A 157 1.79 11.01 0.53
N GLY A 158 1.11 9.92 0.87
CA GLY A 158 0.05 9.26 0.10
C GLY A 158 -1.26 9.09 0.86
N GLY A 159 -1.54 9.92 1.87
CA GLY A 159 -2.77 9.82 2.66
C GLY A 159 -4.06 9.91 1.83
N LYS A 160 -4.04 10.65 0.71
CA LYS A 160 -5.18 10.71 -0.24
C LYS A 160 -5.41 9.35 -0.89
N GLU A 161 -4.36 8.73 -1.41
CA GLU A 161 -4.38 7.43 -2.07
C GLU A 161 -4.82 6.33 -1.11
N VAL A 162 -4.31 6.36 0.13
CA VAL A 162 -4.74 5.47 1.22
C VAL A 162 -6.24 5.64 1.50
N LEU A 163 -6.73 6.88 1.58
CA LEU A 163 -8.16 7.15 1.80
C LEU A 163 -9.02 6.61 0.66
N CYS A 164 -8.63 6.89 -0.58
CA CYS A 164 -9.30 6.38 -1.78
C CYS A 164 -9.37 4.86 -1.79
N GLN A 165 -8.24 4.19 -1.53
CA GLN A 165 -8.18 2.74 -1.37
C GLN A 165 -9.12 2.22 -0.28
N THR A 166 -9.11 2.89 0.87
CA THR A 166 -9.91 2.47 2.03
C THR A 166 -11.40 2.53 1.71
N VAL A 167 -11.85 3.62 1.08
CA VAL A 167 -13.27 3.81 0.73
C VAL A 167 -13.70 2.84 -0.38
N GLU A 168 -12.89 2.63 -1.42
CA GLU A 168 -13.20 1.64 -2.47
C GLU A 168 -13.31 0.23 -1.90
N LEU A 169 -12.40 -0.16 -1.00
CA LEU A 169 -12.48 -1.47 -0.33
C LEU A 169 -13.75 -1.61 0.54
N ILE A 170 -14.13 -0.56 1.26
CA ILE A 170 -15.38 -0.53 2.04
C ILE A 170 -16.59 -0.68 1.11
N ASP A 171 -16.61 0.06 0.02
CA ASP A 171 -17.72 0.06 -0.94
C ASP A 171 -17.82 -1.27 -1.71
N ASP A 172 -16.72 -2.01 -1.87
CA ASP A 172 -16.69 -3.37 -2.42
C ASP A 172 -16.97 -4.47 -1.39
N GLY A 173 -17.25 -4.11 -0.14
CA GLY A 173 -17.70 -5.07 0.88
C GLY A 173 -16.57 -5.76 1.64
N CYS A 174 -15.34 -5.25 1.61
CA CYS A 174 -14.23 -5.57 2.51
C CYS A 174 -13.70 -7.03 2.54
N GLN A 175 -14.39 -8.02 1.96
CA GLN A 175 -13.99 -9.42 2.05
C GLN A 175 -13.61 -9.99 0.69
N ASP A 176 -14.55 -10.19 -0.24
CA ASP A 176 -14.24 -10.68 -1.58
C ASP A 176 -14.43 -9.60 -2.62
N VAL A 177 -13.32 -8.98 -3.00
CA VAL A 177 -13.27 -8.05 -4.13
C VAL A 177 -12.98 -8.82 -5.41
N GLY A 178 -13.74 -8.55 -6.46
CA GLY A 178 -13.38 -8.99 -7.81
C GLY A 178 -12.21 -8.17 -8.37
N GLY A 179 -12.12 -8.05 -9.70
CA GLY A 179 -11.28 -7.01 -10.29
C GLY A 179 -11.77 -5.62 -9.86
N PHE A 180 -10.85 -4.66 -9.73
CA PHE A 180 -11.21 -3.28 -9.44
C PHE A 180 -12.07 -2.74 -10.59
N LYS A 181 -13.12 -1.99 -10.23
CA LYS A 181 -14.05 -1.40 -11.19
C LYS A 181 -13.87 0.10 -11.20
N GLU A 182 -13.44 0.61 -12.33
CA GLU A 182 -13.57 2.03 -12.63
C GLU A 182 -15.00 2.30 -13.10
N TYR A 183 -15.63 3.32 -12.51
CA TYR A 183 -17.04 3.64 -12.78
C TYR A 183 -17.18 4.78 -13.76
#